data_AF-A0A7C1E4A6-F1
#
_entry.id   AF-A0A7C1E4A6-F1
#
_cell.length_a   1.000
_cell.length_b   1.000
_cell.length_c   1.000
_cell.angle_alpha   90.00
_cell.angle_beta   90.00
_cell.angle_gamma   90.00
#
_symmetry.space_group_name_H-M   'P 1'
#
loop_
_entity.id
_entity.type
_entity.pdbx_description
1 polymer ?
#
loop_
_entity_poly.entity_id
_entity_poly.type
_entity_poly.pdbx_seq_one_letter_code
_entity_poly.pdbx_strand_id
1 'polypeptide(L)'
;MVNLTKQRRIAAKVLHVGQGSVWIDPNAGGDVAEAITREDIRGLIEDGVIQKIQKQGISRGRARVALRQKAMGRRKGHGSRKGARGARTKKKARWMTKIRALRRRLKELRADEALDKTAYRMLYNKANGGDFRNVAHLNEYIATHELLAREER
;
A
#
# COMPACT_ATOMS: atom_id res chain seq x y z
N MET A 1 31.04 9.34 -39.50
CA MET A 1 30.10 8.86 -38.47
C MET A 1 28.71 8.87 -39.07
N VAL A 2 28.01 7.73 -39.05
CA VAL A 2 26.72 7.57 -39.73
C VAL A 2 25.59 8.12 -38.85
N ASN A 3 24.61 8.82 -39.44
CA ASN A 3 23.49 9.41 -38.70
C ASN A 3 22.35 8.40 -38.52
N LEU A 4 22.26 7.78 -37.34
CA LEU A 4 21.27 6.74 -37.01
C LEU A 4 20.04 7.27 -36.23
N THR A 5 19.80 8.58 -36.23
CA THR A 5 18.71 9.19 -35.43
C THR A 5 17.33 8.70 -35.86
N LYS A 6 17.10 8.51 -37.16
CA LYS A 6 15.82 8.02 -37.71
C LYS A 6 15.58 6.56 -37.32
N GLN A 7 16.60 5.71 -37.47
CA GLN A 7 16.56 4.29 -37.12
C GLN A 7 16.34 4.11 -35.63
N ARG A 8 17.05 4.86 -34.79
CA ARG A 8 16.84 4.88 -33.33
C ARG A 8 15.42 5.30 -32.96
N ARG A 9 14.82 6.25 -33.67
CA ARG A 9 13.41 6.67 -33.46
C ARG A 9 12.42 5.59 -33.88
N ILE A 10 12.68 4.88 -34.98
CA ILE A 10 11.83 3.78 -35.45
C ILE A 10 11.93 2.60 -34.48
N ALA A 11 13.13 2.19 -34.12
CA ALA A 11 13.40 1.14 -33.14
C ALA A 11 12.73 1.41 -31.79
N ALA A 12 12.80 2.65 -31.29
CA ALA A 12 12.12 3.05 -30.06
C ALA A 12 10.60 2.85 -30.12
N LYS A 13 9.98 3.14 -31.29
CA LYS A 13 8.54 2.92 -31.49
C LYS A 13 8.20 1.43 -31.58
N VAL A 14 9.02 0.63 -32.26
CA VAL A 14 8.86 -0.83 -32.39
C VAL A 14 9.03 -1.52 -31.03
N LEU A 15 10.01 -1.11 -30.23
CA LEU A 15 10.29 -1.66 -28.88
C LEU A 15 9.42 -1.05 -27.76
N HIS A 16 8.56 -0.09 -28.09
CA HIS A 16 7.74 0.68 -27.14
C HIS A 16 8.55 1.29 -25.97
N VAL A 17 9.71 1.89 -26.28
CA VAL A 17 10.59 2.56 -25.31
C VAL A 17 10.95 3.98 -25.76
N GLY A 18 11.63 4.74 -24.90
CA GLY A 18 12.22 6.02 -25.29
C GLY A 18 13.48 5.82 -26.13
N GLN A 19 13.83 6.81 -26.97
CA GLN A 19 15.02 6.76 -27.85
C GLN A 19 16.34 6.57 -27.09
N GLY A 20 16.42 7.07 -25.85
CA GLY A 20 17.58 6.91 -24.97
C GLY A 20 17.73 5.50 -24.38
N SER A 21 16.73 4.63 -24.51
CA SER A 21 16.77 3.23 -24.04
C SER A 21 17.04 2.24 -25.16
N VAL A 22 17.32 2.72 -26.37
CA VAL A 22 17.73 1.87 -27.50
C VAL A 22 19.25 1.79 -27.52
N TRP A 23 19.79 0.59 -27.50
CA TRP A 23 21.19 0.30 -27.73
C TRP A 23 21.37 -0.20 -29.16
N ILE A 24 22.46 0.20 -29.81
CA ILE A 24 22.80 -0.19 -31.18
C ILE A 24 24.27 -0.60 -31.13
N ASP A 25 24.61 -1.74 -31.72
CA ASP A 25 26.00 -2.20 -31.81
C ASP A 25 26.88 -1.15 -32.54
N PRO A 26 27.97 -0.65 -31.93
CA PRO A 26 28.89 0.28 -32.57
C PRO A 26 29.55 -0.24 -33.86
N ASN A 27 29.69 -1.56 -34.01
CA ASN A 27 30.39 -2.18 -35.15
C ASN A 27 29.47 -2.36 -36.36
N ALA A 28 28.17 -2.53 -36.15
CA ALA A 28 27.17 -2.75 -37.21
C ALA A 28 26.51 -1.43 -37.70
N GLY A 29 27.19 -0.29 -37.54
CA GLY A 29 26.63 1.02 -37.87
C GLY A 29 26.31 1.22 -39.37
N GLY A 30 26.96 0.46 -40.25
CA GLY A 30 26.68 0.43 -41.69
C GLY A 30 25.36 -0.28 -41.99
N ASP A 31 25.22 -1.51 -41.52
CA ASP A 31 24.02 -2.35 -41.73
C ASP A 31 22.76 -1.70 -41.15
N VAL A 32 22.88 -1.08 -39.97
CA VAL A 32 21.78 -0.34 -39.34
C VAL A 32 21.41 0.90 -40.16
N ALA A 33 22.34 1.51 -40.90
CA ALA A 33 22.03 2.67 -41.73
C ALA A 33 21.21 2.30 -42.99
N GLU A 34 21.41 1.10 -43.53
CA GLU A 34 20.69 0.56 -44.68
C GLU A 34 19.25 0.13 -44.33
N ALA A 35 18.96 -0.14 -43.06
CA ALA A 35 17.60 -0.43 -42.60
C ALA A 35 16.68 0.80 -42.67
N ILE A 36 15.73 0.79 -43.62
CA ILE A 36 14.79 1.88 -43.86
C ILE A 36 13.39 1.55 -43.33
N THR A 37 12.97 0.28 -43.44
CA THR A 37 11.61 -0.15 -43.07
C THR A 37 11.52 -0.57 -41.60
N ARG A 38 10.29 -0.72 -41.09
CA ARG A 38 10.08 -1.25 -39.74
C ARG A 38 10.40 -2.75 -39.65
N GLU A 39 10.31 -3.46 -40.76
CA GLU A 39 10.58 -4.90 -40.81
C GLU A 39 12.09 -5.16 -40.70
N ASP A 40 12.91 -4.40 -41.42
CA ASP A 40 14.38 -4.48 -41.32
C ASP A 40 14.85 -4.22 -39.87
N ILE A 41 14.24 -3.23 -39.20
CA ILE A 41 14.52 -2.93 -37.80
C ILE A 41 14.08 -4.06 -36.87
N ARG A 42 13.01 -4.81 -37.19
CA ARG A 42 12.63 -5.99 -36.40
C ARG A 42 13.64 -7.13 -36.58
N GLY A 43 14.10 -7.38 -37.80
CA GLY A 43 15.18 -8.34 -38.07
C GLY A 43 16.44 -8.01 -37.26
N LEU A 44 16.87 -6.75 -37.29
CA LEU A 44 18.03 -6.29 -36.51
C LEU A 44 17.83 -6.36 -34.98
N ILE A 45 16.60 -6.37 -34.49
CA ILE A 45 16.29 -6.60 -33.06
C ILE A 45 16.40 -8.08 -32.74
N GLU A 46 15.91 -8.95 -33.62
CA GLU A 46 15.99 -10.42 -33.48
C GLU A 46 17.44 -10.90 -33.53
N ASP A 47 18.25 -10.33 -34.43
CA ASP A 47 19.70 -10.58 -34.55
C ASP A 47 20.50 -9.99 -33.38
N GLY A 48 19.86 -9.18 -32.52
CA GLY A 48 20.49 -8.60 -31.34
C GLY A 48 21.40 -7.39 -31.62
N VAL A 49 21.44 -6.88 -32.85
CA VAL A 49 22.16 -5.65 -33.25
C VAL A 49 21.53 -4.41 -32.61
N ILE A 50 20.20 -4.40 -32.49
CA ILE A 50 19.44 -3.36 -31.79
C ILE A 50 18.79 -3.96 -30.54
N GLN A 51 19.08 -3.40 -29.37
CA GLN A 51 18.58 -3.92 -28.10
C GLN A 51 17.89 -2.86 -27.24
N LYS A 52 17.04 -3.33 -26.35
CA LYS A 52 16.44 -2.50 -25.30
C LYS A 52 17.33 -2.51 -24.06
N ILE A 53 17.82 -1.34 -23.67
CA ILE A 53 18.49 -1.14 -22.39
C ILE A 53 17.45 -1.27 -21.27
N GLN A 54 17.74 -2.13 -20.29
CA GLN A 54 16.91 -2.26 -19.09
C GLN A 54 16.92 -0.95 -18.30
N LYS A 55 15.73 -0.51 -17.86
CA LYS A 55 15.62 0.73 -17.07
C LYS A 55 16.28 0.52 -15.71
N GLN A 56 17.14 1.45 -15.32
CA GLN A 56 17.67 1.48 -13.96
C GLN A 56 16.54 1.83 -12.98
N GLY A 57 16.20 0.89 -12.10
CA GLY A 57 15.20 1.08 -11.06
C GLY A 57 15.76 1.78 -9.82
N ILE A 58 14.90 2.49 -9.07
CA ILE A 58 15.28 3.08 -7.78
C ILE A 58 15.13 2.03 -6.68
N SER A 59 16.21 1.79 -5.93
CA SER A 59 16.17 0.82 -4.83
C SER A 59 15.32 1.31 -3.65
N ARG A 60 14.53 0.40 -3.08
CA ARG A 60 13.72 0.65 -1.86
C ARG A 60 14.35 0.11 -0.57
N GLY A 61 15.62 -0.32 -0.62
CA GLY A 61 16.31 -0.97 0.51
C GLY A 61 16.29 -0.13 1.79
N ARG A 62 16.80 1.11 1.72
CA ARG A 62 16.84 2.04 2.87
C ARG A 62 15.45 2.35 3.42
N ALA A 63 14.46 2.52 2.54
CA ALA A 63 13.07 2.77 2.93
C ALA A 63 12.47 1.58 3.71
N ARG A 64 12.73 0.34 3.27
CA ARG A 64 12.29 -0.88 3.97
C ARG A 64 12.90 -1.01 5.36
N VAL A 65 14.21 -0.75 5.48
CA VAL A 65 14.90 -0.75 6.79
C VAL A 65 14.26 0.29 7.73
N ALA A 66 14.04 1.52 7.25
CA ALA A 66 13.40 2.56 8.05
C ALA A 66 11.96 2.19 8.46
N LEU A 67 11.20 1.54 7.58
CA LEU A 67 9.84 1.06 7.87
C LEU A 67 9.85 0.00 8.98
N ARG A 68 10.77 -0.97 8.93
CA ARG A 68 10.93 -2.00 9.97
C ARG A 68 11.25 -1.39 11.33
N GLN A 69 12.18 -0.42 11.37
CA GLN A 69 12.50 0.31 12.60
C GLN A 69 11.29 1.08 13.14
N LYS A 70 10.51 1.73 12.27
CA LYS A 70 9.27 2.42 12.66
C LYS A 70 8.21 1.45 13.18
N ALA A 71 8.09 0.25 12.61
CA ALA A 71 7.15 -0.77 13.08
C ALA A 71 7.45 -1.17 14.53
N MET A 72 8.73 -1.37 14.87
CA MET A 72 9.22 -1.65 16.23
C MET A 72 9.16 -0.45 17.20
N GLY A 73 8.57 0.68 16.80
CA GLY A 73 8.44 1.86 17.66
C GLY A 73 9.60 2.85 17.61
N ARG A 74 10.72 2.52 16.95
CA ARG A 74 11.88 3.41 16.80
C ARG A 74 11.59 4.55 15.80
N ARG A 75 12.40 5.62 15.82
CA ARG A 75 12.26 6.80 14.92
C ARG A 75 10.88 7.50 14.98
N LYS A 76 10.18 7.40 16.12
CA LYS A 76 8.85 7.98 16.38
C LYS A 76 8.83 9.02 17.53
N GLY A 77 9.99 9.37 18.11
CA GLY A 77 10.13 10.35 19.18
C GLY A 77 9.78 11.78 18.76
N HIS A 78 9.66 12.71 19.71
CA HIS A 78 9.17 14.08 19.49
C HIS A 78 9.99 14.85 18.44
N GLY A 79 11.33 14.77 18.47
CA GLY A 79 12.19 15.45 17.49
C GLY A 79 12.05 14.96 16.04
N SER A 80 11.49 13.76 15.81
CA SER A 80 11.18 13.27 14.47
C SER A 80 9.79 13.70 13.97
N ARG A 81 9.00 14.39 14.80
CA ARG A 81 7.62 14.79 14.48
C ARG A 81 7.60 16.24 13.99
N LYS A 82 7.08 16.47 12.79
CA LYS A 82 6.90 17.82 12.22
C LYS A 82 5.45 18.31 12.23
N GLY A 83 4.47 17.40 12.20
CA GLY A 83 3.05 17.75 12.18
C GLY A 83 2.39 17.77 13.56
N ALA A 84 1.36 18.61 13.70
CA ALA A 84 0.53 18.72 14.90
C ALA A 84 -0.15 17.38 15.29
N ARG A 85 -0.52 17.23 16.57
CA ARG A 85 -1.13 16.00 17.12
C ARG A 85 -2.38 15.56 16.35
N GLY A 86 -3.26 16.50 16.00
CA GLY A 86 -4.51 16.23 15.27
C GLY A 86 -4.34 15.91 13.79
N ALA A 87 -3.19 16.26 13.18
CA ALA A 87 -2.90 15.95 11.77
C ALA A 87 -2.49 14.49 11.58
N ARG A 88 -1.77 13.92 12.56
CA ARG A 88 -1.26 12.53 12.52
C ARG A 88 -2.36 11.50 12.76
N THR A 89 -3.29 11.81 13.65
CA THR A 89 -4.48 11.00 13.92
C THR A 89 -5.66 11.94 14.18
N LYS A 90 -6.54 12.07 13.19
CA LYS A 90 -7.71 12.95 13.27
C LYS A 90 -8.64 12.47 14.39
N LYS A 91 -9.20 13.42 15.17
CA LYS A 91 -10.13 13.13 16.29
C LYS A 91 -11.31 12.26 15.85
N LYS A 92 -11.98 12.64 14.74
CA LYS A 92 -13.11 11.90 14.15
C LYS A 92 -12.72 10.48 13.73
N ALA A 93 -11.57 10.31 13.10
CA ALA A 93 -11.09 8.97 12.69
C ALA A 93 -10.87 8.06 13.90
N ARG A 94 -10.23 8.57 14.95
CA ARG A 94 -10.05 7.84 16.21
C ARG A 94 -11.37 7.42 16.85
N TRP A 95 -12.35 8.33 16.89
CA TRP A 95 -13.71 8.02 17.37
C TRP A 95 -14.38 6.94 16.54
N MET A 96 -14.35 7.07 15.20
CA MET A 96 -14.95 6.09 14.29
C MET A 96 -14.34 4.70 14.46
N THR A 97 -13.02 4.58 14.56
CA THR A 97 -12.35 3.28 14.80
C THR A 97 -12.78 2.68 16.13
N LYS A 98 -12.83 3.49 17.20
CA LYS A 98 -13.24 3.08 18.54
C LYS A 98 -14.68 2.56 18.56
N ILE A 99 -15.63 3.37 18.09
CA ILE A 99 -17.06 3.02 18.17
C ILE A 99 -17.42 1.84 17.26
N ARG A 100 -16.78 1.71 16.09
CA ARG A 100 -16.99 0.57 15.19
C ARG A 100 -16.52 -0.75 15.82
N ALA A 101 -15.39 -0.74 16.52
CA ALA A 101 -14.91 -1.92 17.24
C ALA A 101 -15.88 -2.34 18.37
N LEU A 102 -16.35 -1.38 19.17
CA LEU A 102 -17.32 -1.64 20.23
C LEU A 102 -18.65 -2.19 19.69
N ARG A 103 -19.21 -1.55 18.66
CA ARG A 103 -20.48 -1.99 18.04
C ARG A 103 -20.36 -3.36 17.37
N ARG A 104 -19.20 -3.67 16.78
CA ARG A 104 -18.91 -4.99 16.22
C ARG A 104 -18.94 -6.05 17.32
N ARG A 105 -18.22 -5.82 18.43
CA ARG A 105 -18.22 -6.75 19.57
C ARG A 105 -19.62 -6.98 20.14
N LEU A 106 -20.40 -5.92 20.32
CA LEU A 106 -21.80 -6.05 20.78
C LEU A 106 -22.66 -6.83 19.78
N LYS A 107 -22.43 -6.68 18.47
CA LYS A 107 -23.15 -7.42 17.43
C LYS A 107 -22.80 -8.91 17.47
N GLU A 108 -21.52 -9.25 17.68
CA GLU A 108 -21.05 -10.63 17.86
C GLU A 108 -21.72 -11.27 19.09
N LEU A 109 -21.61 -10.63 20.26
CA LEU A 109 -22.22 -11.14 21.51
C LEU A 109 -23.74 -11.34 21.41
N ARG A 110 -24.43 -10.49 20.66
CA ARG A 110 -25.86 -10.65 20.40
C ARG A 110 -26.15 -11.79 19.42
N ALA A 111 -25.32 -12.00 18.41
CA ALA A 111 -25.48 -13.09 17.45
C ALA A 111 -25.21 -14.45 18.10
N ASP A 112 -24.29 -14.49 19.06
CA ASP A 112 -23.97 -15.68 19.87
C ASP A 112 -24.98 -15.94 20.99
N GLU A 113 -26.04 -15.12 21.09
CA GLU A 113 -27.07 -15.14 22.15
C GLU A 113 -26.52 -14.99 23.58
N ALA A 114 -25.25 -14.59 23.71
CA ALA A 114 -24.60 -14.34 25.00
C ALA A 114 -25.14 -13.08 25.68
N LEU A 115 -25.81 -12.20 24.94
CA LEU A 115 -26.31 -10.91 25.42
C LEU A 115 -27.80 -10.73 25.08
N ASP A 116 -28.62 -10.47 26.11
CA ASP A 116 -30.03 -10.15 25.91
C ASP A 116 -30.23 -8.88 25.06
N LYS A 117 -31.37 -8.80 24.35
CA LYS A 117 -31.74 -7.65 23.52
C LYS A 117 -31.78 -6.34 24.32
N THR A 118 -32.23 -6.38 25.58
CA THR A 118 -32.32 -5.21 26.47
C THR A 118 -30.93 -4.74 26.86
N ALA A 119 -30.08 -5.68 27.30
CA ALA A 119 -28.69 -5.42 27.65
C ALA A 119 -27.90 -4.89 26.44
N TYR A 120 -28.09 -5.46 25.24
CA TYR A 120 -27.52 -4.96 23.99
C TYR A 120 -27.87 -3.50 23.73
N ARG A 121 -29.15 -3.13 23.84
CA ARG A 121 -29.60 -1.76 23.57
C ARG A 121 -29.01 -0.77 24.56
N MET A 122 -28.98 -1.12 25.84
CA MET A 122 -28.35 -0.31 26.90
C MET A 122 -26.86 -0.09 26.61
N LEU A 123 -26.10 -1.16 26.37
CA LEU A 123 -24.66 -1.09 26.12
C LEU A 123 -24.34 -0.36 24.82
N TYR A 124 -25.18 -0.49 23.79
CA TYR A 124 -25.03 0.24 22.54
C TYR A 124 -25.15 1.76 22.75
N ASN A 125 -26.10 2.20 23.58
CA ASN A 125 -26.27 3.62 23.91
C ASN A 125 -25.10 4.14 24.75
N LYS A 126 -24.65 3.39 25.77
CA LYS A 126 -23.44 3.71 26.56
C LYS A 126 -22.19 3.80 25.68
N ALA A 127 -22.03 2.89 24.71
CA ALA A 127 -20.93 2.95 23.76
C ALA A 127 -20.98 4.22 22.90
N ASN A 128 -22.17 4.64 22.45
CA ASN A 128 -22.34 5.89 21.71
C ASN A 128 -22.06 7.14 22.57
N GLY A 129 -22.37 7.08 23.86
CA GLY A 129 -22.01 8.11 24.84
C GLY A 129 -20.51 8.21 25.13
N GLY A 130 -19.76 7.14 24.82
CA GLY A 130 -18.30 7.11 24.95
C GLY A 130 -17.78 6.51 26.25
N ASP A 131 -18.66 5.92 27.06
CA ASP A 131 -18.40 5.30 28.37
C ASP A 131 -17.25 4.28 28.32
N PHE A 132 -17.15 3.52 27.22
CA PHE A 132 -16.12 2.49 27.08
C PHE A 132 -14.83 3.01 26.48
N ARG A 133 -13.67 2.69 27.05
CA ARG A 133 -12.34 3.12 26.53
C ARG A 133 -11.89 2.29 25.32
N ASN A 134 -12.09 0.98 25.38
CA ASN A 134 -11.72 -0.02 24.38
C ASN A 134 -12.66 -1.24 24.53
N VAL A 135 -12.45 -2.28 23.72
CA VAL A 135 -13.26 -3.52 23.77
C VAL A 135 -13.07 -4.29 25.08
N ALA A 136 -11.85 -4.30 25.64
CA ALA A 136 -11.59 -4.97 26.91
C ALA A 136 -12.42 -4.35 28.05
N HIS A 137 -12.49 -3.02 28.14
CA HIS A 137 -13.30 -2.30 29.11
C HIS A 137 -14.81 -2.55 28.95
N LEU A 138 -15.27 -2.79 27.70
CA LEU A 138 -16.64 -3.21 27.46
C LEU A 138 -16.89 -4.62 28.02
N ASN A 139 -16.00 -5.57 27.75
CA ASN A 139 -16.13 -6.94 28.23
C ASN A 139 -16.05 -6.99 29.78
N GLU A 140 -15.14 -6.23 30.37
CA GLU A 140 -15.02 -6.05 31.83
C GLU A 140 -16.33 -5.54 32.43
N TYR A 141 -16.91 -4.47 31.85
CA TYR A 141 -18.20 -3.94 32.30
C TYR A 141 -19.33 -4.98 32.22
N ILE A 142 -19.38 -5.75 31.13
CA ILE A 142 -20.37 -6.82 30.93
C ILE A 142 -20.22 -7.90 32.01
N ALA A 143 -18.99 -8.31 32.31
CA ALA A 143 -18.70 -9.31 33.34
C ALA A 143 -19.06 -8.80 34.74
N THR A 144 -18.65 -7.58 35.11
CA THR A 144 -18.93 -6.99 36.42
C THR A 144 -20.42 -6.80 36.70
N HIS A 145 -21.23 -6.57 35.67
CA HIS A 145 -22.68 -6.37 35.81
C HIS A 145 -23.48 -7.63 35.49
N GLU A 146 -22.80 -8.79 35.33
CA GLU A 146 -23.43 -10.09 35.07
C GLU A 146 -24.44 -10.05 33.90
N LEU A 147 -24.12 -9.28 32.86
CA LEU A 147 -25.03 -9.04 31.74
C LEU A 147 -25.00 -10.17 30.69
N LEU A 148 -24.26 -11.25 30.96
CA LEU A 148 -24.18 -12.42 30.10
C LEU A 148 -25.33 -13.36 30.43
N ALA A 149 -26.09 -13.75 29.41
CA ALA A 149 -27.24 -14.66 29.56
C ALA A 149 -26.81 -16.14 29.72
N ARG A 150 -25.56 -16.48 29.38
CA ARG A 150 -24.95 -17.78 29.65
C ARG A 150 -23.82 -17.59 30.65
N GLU A 151 -24.00 -18.09 31.87
CA GLU A 151 -22.87 -18.53 32.67
C GLU A 151 -22.25 -19.73 31.94
N GLU A 152 -20.97 -19.64 31.58
CA GLU A 152 -20.22 -20.83 31.16
C GLU A 152 -20.20 -21.80 32.35
N ARG A 153 -20.95 -22.90 32.22
CA ARG A 153 -20.73 -24.12 33.02
C ARG A 153 -19.41 -24.77 32.61
#